data_AF-A0A6J1QMT9-F1
#
_entry.id   AF-A0A6J1QMT9-F1
#
_cell.length_a   1.000
_cell.length_b   1.000
_cell.length_c   1.000
_cell.angle_alpha   90.00
_cell.angle_beta   90.00
_cell.angle_gamma   90.00
#
_symmetry.space_group_name_H-M   'P 1'
#
loop_
_entity.id
_entity.type
_entity.pdbx_description
1 polymer ?
#
loop_
_entity_poly.entity_id
_entity_poly.type
_entity_poly.pdbx_seq_one_letter_code
_entity_poly.pdbx_strand_id
1 'polypeptide(L)'
;MTSISYAYRIGHNTVSKIISETCEAIWNALKETYFIDDSPESWQEIADKFQQLWNYPNCIGCIDGKHVTLQAPANSGSTHFNYKGHHSINLLAVSDAKYRFTMVDIGAEGRHSDGGVFKNSEMGKCFEE
;
A
#
# COMPACT_ATOMS: atom_id res chain seq x y z
N MET A 1 -3.16 2.40 19.85
CA MET A 1 -4.29 1.68 20.51
C MET A 1 -4.63 2.23 21.90
N THR A 2 -3.67 2.61 22.73
CA THR A 2 -3.91 3.15 24.09
C THR A 2 -4.80 4.39 24.12
N SER A 3 -4.61 5.33 23.20
CA SER A 3 -5.44 6.54 23.10
C SER A 3 -6.92 6.21 22.82
N ILE A 4 -7.19 5.31 21.87
CA ILE A 4 -8.55 4.88 21.50
C ILE A 4 -9.19 4.07 22.64
N SER A 5 -8.46 3.13 23.23
CA SER A 5 -8.87 2.38 24.43
C SER A 5 -9.33 3.31 25.54
N TYR A 6 -8.54 4.34 25.85
CA TYR A 6 -8.87 5.33 26.88
C TYR A 6 -10.08 6.20 26.50
N ALA A 7 -10.12 6.71 25.26
CA ALA A 7 -11.18 7.60 24.78
C ALA A 7 -12.57 6.95 24.83
N TYR A 8 -12.66 5.67 24.45
CA TYR A 8 -13.93 4.94 24.41
C TYR A 8 -14.16 4.03 25.63
N ARG A 9 -13.20 3.94 26.55
CA ARG A 9 -13.21 3.08 27.75
C ARG A 9 -13.42 1.59 27.42
N ILE A 10 -12.77 1.13 26.35
CA ILE A 10 -12.85 -0.25 25.85
C ILE A 10 -11.47 -0.90 25.99
N GLY A 11 -11.41 -2.18 26.39
CA GLY A 11 -10.14 -2.90 26.54
C GLY A 11 -9.31 -2.95 25.24
N HIS A 12 -7.98 -2.92 25.37
CA HIS A 12 -7.03 -2.89 24.25
C HIS A 12 -7.27 -3.97 23.19
N ASN A 13 -7.50 -5.21 23.63
CA ASN A 13 -7.75 -6.34 22.73
C ASN A 13 -9.04 -6.15 21.93
N THR A 14 -10.09 -5.63 22.55
CA THR A 14 -11.37 -5.36 21.88
C THR A 14 -11.23 -4.24 20.86
N VAL A 15 -10.53 -3.15 21.18
CA VAL A 15 -10.23 -2.09 20.22
C VAL A 15 -9.44 -2.61 19.02
N SER A 16 -8.44 -3.47 19.24
CA SER A 16 -7.67 -4.06 18.14
C SER A 16 -8.54 -4.87 17.18
N LYS A 17 -9.48 -5.66 17.72
CA LYS A 17 -10.43 -6.44 16.91
C LYS A 17 -11.35 -5.53 16.11
N ILE A 18 -11.96 -4.53 16.76
CA ILE A 18 -12.84 -3.56 16.09
C ILE A 18 -12.11 -2.87 14.93
N ILE A 19 -10.86 -2.41 15.15
CA ILE A 19 -10.08 -1.78 14.09
C ILE A 19 -9.85 -2.76 12.93
N SER A 20 -9.45 -4.00 13.22
CA SER A 20 -9.22 -5.02 12.20
C SER A 20 -10.48 -5.30 11.38
N GLU A 21 -11.60 -5.56 12.05
CA GLU A 21 -12.91 -5.82 11.42
C GLU A 21 -13.38 -4.63 10.59
N THR A 22 -13.19 -3.41 11.09
CA THR A 22 -13.56 -2.18 10.37
C THR A 22 -12.72 -1.98 9.12
N CYS A 23 -11.39 -2.16 9.20
CA CYS A 23 -10.50 -2.07 8.05
C CYS A 23 -10.86 -3.11 6.98
N GLU A 24 -11.14 -4.35 7.38
CA GLU A 24 -11.57 -5.42 6.49
C GLU A 24 -12.91 -5.10 5.81
N ALA A 25 -13.88 -4.59 6.57
CA ALA A 25 -15.18 -4.16 6.02
C ALA A 25 -15.02 -3.03 4.99
N ILE A 26 -14.18 -2.03 5.27
CA ILE A 26 -13.88 -0.94 4.34
C ILE A 26 -13.22 -1.49 3.07
N TRP A 27 -12.22 -2.37 3.23
CA TRP A 27 -11.51 -2.97 2.10
C TRP A 27 -12.48 -3.76 1.20
N ASN A 28 -13.27 -4.66 1.78
CA ASN A 28 -14.20 -5.49 1.03
C ASN A 28 -15.33 -4.68 0.37
N ALA A 29 -15.75 -3.57 0.97
CA ALA A 29 -16.79 -2.71 0.40
C ALA A 29 -16.28 -1.82 -0.75
N LEU A 30 -15.00 -1.42 -0.72
CA LEU A 30 -14.49 -0.35 -1.60
C LEU A 30 -13.45 -0.81 -2.64
N LYS A 31 -12.74 -1.93 -2.43
CA LYS A 31 -11.62 -2.32 -3.29
C LYS A 31 -11.99 -2.40 -4.78
N GLU A 32 -13.13 -3.01 -5.10
CA GLU A 32 -13.63 -3.18 -6.48
C GLU A 32 -14.09 -1.86 -7.10
N THR A 33 -14.34 -0.82 -6.30
CA THR A 33 -14.78 0.49 -6.81
C THR A 33 -13.59 1.41 -7.14
N TYR A 34 -12.44 1.21 -6.49
CA TYR A 34 -11.32 2.15 -6.56
C TYR A 34 -10.07 1.57 -7.21
N PHE A 35 -9.81 0.28 -7.07
CA PHE A 35 -8.70 -0.37 -7.75
C PHE A 35 -9.11 -0.76 -9.17
N ILE A 36 -8.12 -0.84 -10.05
CA ILE A 36 -8.37 -1.10 -11.46
C ILE A 36 -8.62 -2.59 -11.68
N ASP A 37 -9.50 -2.90 -12.63
CA ASP A 37 -9.58 -4.23 -13.18
C ASP A 37 -8.37 -4.50 -14.06
N ASP A 38 -7.82 -5.71 -13.97
CA ASP A 38 -6.72 -6.16 -14.83
C ASP A 38 -7.25 -6.47 -16.25
N SER A 39 -7.49 -5.41 -17.02
CA SER A 39 -7.97 -5.48 -18.41
C SER A 39 -7.18 -4.52 -19.31
N PRO A 40 -6.94 -4.89 -20.59
CA PRO A 40 -6.27 -4.00 -21.54
C PRO A 40 -6.94 -2.63 -21.66
N GLU A 41 -8.26 -2.56 -21.56
CA GLU A 41 -9.04 -1.34 -21.63
C GLU A 41 -8.76 -0.41 -20.44
N SER A 42 -8.71 -0.95 -19.21
CA SER A 42 -8.34 -0.20 -18.00
C SER A 42 -6.95 0.42 -18.13
N TRP A 43 -5.98 -0.37 -18.59
CA TRP A 43 -4.59 0.06 -18.76
C TRP A 43 -4.45 1.13 -19.85
N GLN A 44 -5.17 0.97 -20.96
CA GLN A 44 -5.22 1.97 -22.04
C GLN A 44 -5.82 3.29 -21.54
N GLU A 45 -6.87 3.26 -20.72
CA GLU A 45 -7.45 4.48 -20.16
C GLU A 45 -6.41 5.25 -19.32
N ILE A 46 -5.63 4.55 -18.49
CA ILE A 46 -4.57 5.18 -17.69
C ILE A 46 -3.51 5.81 -18.59
N ALA A 47 -3.03 5.09 -19.61
CA ALA A 47 -2.06 5.59 -20.57
C ALA A 47 -2.55 6.84 -21.32
N ASP A 48 -3.81 6.83 -21.75
CA ASP A 48 -4.44 7.96 -22.41
C ASP A 48 -4.53 9.16 -21.46
N LYS A 49 -4.84 8.94 -20.17
CA LYS A 49 -4.89 10.02 -19.18
C LYS A 49 -3.51 10.62 -18.90
N PHE A 50 -2.45 9.80 -18.85
CA PHE A 50 -1.09 10.32 -18.72
C PHE A 50 -0.67 11.14 -19.94
N GLN A 51 -0.99 10.66 -21.15
CA GLN A 51 -0.75 11.43 -22.36
C GLN A 51 -1.52 12.76 -22.37
N GLN A 52 -2.80 12.75 -22.00
CA GLN A 52 -3.66 13.94 -22.01
C GLN A 52 -3.25 14.99 -20.96
N LEU A 53 -2.93 14.57 -19.73
CA LEU A 53 -2.69 15.48 -18.62
C LEU A 53 -1.21 15.87 -18.47
N TRP A 54 -0.29 14.97 -18.81
CA TRP A 54 1.13 15.11 -18.51
C TRP A 54 2.03 15.03 -19.76
N ASN A 55 1.46 14.83 -20.95
CA ASN A 55 2.20 14.60 -22.20
C ASN A 55 3.24 13.48 -22.06
N TYR A 56 2.87 12.42 -21.34
CA TYR A 56 3.74 11.29 -21.06
C TYR A 56 3.10 10.01 -21.65
N PRO A 57 3.47 9.64 -22.90
CA PRO A 57 2.80 8.57 -23.63
C PRO A 57 3.11 7.20 -23.05
N ASN A 58 2.17 6.26 -23.20
CA ASN A 58 2.29 4.85 -22.81
C ASN A 58 2.60 4.61 -21.33
N CYS A 59 2.33 5.59 -20.46
CA CYS A 59 2.54 5.44 -19.03
C CYS A 59 1.32 4.84 -18.35
N ILE A 60 1.49 3.68 -17.74
CA ILE A 60 0.41 2.95 -17.07
C ILE A 60 0.36 3.17 -15.56
N GLY A 61 1.25 4.01 -15.02
CA GLY A 61 1.25 4.35 -13.61
C GLY A 61 2.59 4.91 -13.12
N CYS A 62 2.54 5.55 -11.96
CA CYS A 62 3.73 6.00 -11.21
C CYS A 62 3.83 5.23 -9.91
N ILE A 63 4.94 4.52 -9.71
CA ILE A 63 5.19 3.69 -8.54
C ILE A 63 6.06 4.42 -7.50
N ASP A 64 5.68 4.33 -6.23
CA ASP A 64 6.50 4.83 -5.13
C ASP A 64 6.24 4.04 -3.83
N GLY A 65 7.23 4.04 -2.95
CA GLY A 65 7.18 3.37 -1.66
C GLY A 65 7.00 4.32 -0.48
N LYS A 66 6.26 3.88 0.53
CA LYS A 66 6.06 4.60 1.78
C LYS A 66 6.32 3.71 2.98
N HIS A 67 7.26 4.13 3.84
CA HIS A 67 7.43 3.56 5.16
C HIS A 67 6.27 3.96 6.08
N VAL A 68 5.49 2.98 6.53
CA VAL A 68 4.49 3.13 7.58
C VAL A 68 5.14 2.76 8.90
N THR A 69 5.39 3.77 9.74
CA THR A 69 6.05 3.61 11.03
C THR A 69 5.24 2.72 11.97
N LEU A 70 5.93 1.82 12.65
CA LEU A 70 5.33 0.93 13.63
C LEU A 70 6.23 0.78 14.86
N GLN A 71 5.63 0.33 15.95
CA GLN A 71 6.38 -0.15 17.11
C GLN A 71 7.04 -1.48 16.74
N ALA A 72 8.34 -1.62 17.03
CA ALA A 72 9.11 -2.83 16.75
C ALA A 72 8.34 -4.09 17.19
N PRO A 73 8.06 -5.03 16.26
CA PRO A 73 7.41 -6.28 16.64
C PRO A 73 8.31 -7.07 17.60
N ALA A 74 7.69 -7.84 18.50
CA ALA A 74 8.43 -8.66 19.45
C ALA A 74 9.39 -9.61 18.71
N ASN A 75 10.64 -9.68 19.16
CA ASN A 75 11.67 -10.55 18.58
C ASN A 75 11.99 -10.29 17.09
N SER A 76 11.69 -9.09 16.55
CA SER A 76 11.92 -8.80 15.13
C SER A 76 13.35 -8.40 14.77
N GLY A 77 14.21 -8.15 15.75
CA GLY A 77 15.54 -7.58 15.50
C GLY A 77 15.46 -6.34 14.59
N SER A 78 16.34 -6.27 13.58
CA SER A 78 16.40 -5.20 12.59
C SER A 78 15.51 -5.44 11.35
N THR A 79 14.70 -6.50 11.30
CA THR A 79 13.89 -6.84 10.12
C THR A 79 13.01 -5.68 9.65
N HIS A 80 12.39 -4.98 10.59
CA HIS A 80 11.56 -3.81 10.28
C HIS A 80 12.30 -2.47 10.41
N PHE A 81 13.58 -2.49 10.81
CA PHE A 81 14.35 -1.28 11.04
C PHE A 81 14.83 -0.71 9.71
N ASN A 82 14.34 0.49 9.36
CA ASN A 82 14.63 1.12 8.08
C ASN A 82 15.86 2.04 8.17
N TYR A 83 16.28 2.55 7.01
CA TYR A 83 17.41 3.47 6.91
C TYR A 83 17.17 4.84 7.59
N LYS A 84 15.92 5.18 7.93
CA LYS A 84 15.54 6.41 8.63
C LYS A 84 15.63 6.27 10.16
N GLY A 85 16.12 5.13 10.65
CA GLY A 85 16.40 4.93 12.08
C GLY A 85 15.16 4.57 12.91
N HIS A 86 14.09 4.07 12.29
CA HIS A 86 12.90 3.61 13.00
C HIS A 86 12.33 2.34 12.38
N HIS A 87 11.42 1.67 13.10
CA HIS A 87 10.75 0.48 12.59
C HIS A 87 9.57 0.86 11.68
N SER A 88 9.40 0.12 10.58
CA SER A 88 8.31 0.33 9.61
C SER A 88 8.01 -0.93 8.82
N ILE A 89 6.83 -0.95 8.20
CA ILE A 89 6.55 -1.75 7.01
C ILE A 89 6.59 -0.85 5.78
N ASN A 90 6.81 -1.44 4.62
CA ASN A 90 6.69 -0.79 3.32
C ASN A 90 5.26 -0.96 2.79
N LEU A 91 4.72 0.16 2.29
CA LEU A 91 3.56 0.22 1.41
C LEU A 91 4.09 0.68 0.06
N LEU A 92 3.98 -0.16 -0.95
CA LEU A 92 4.27 0.18 -2.34
C LEU A 92 2.94 0.48 -3.03
N ALA A 93 2.85 1.57 -3.78
CA ALA A 93 1.63 1.92 -4.49
C ALA A 93 1.92 2.40 -5.90
N VAL A 94 1.00 2.09 -6.81
CA VAL A 94 0.96 2.66 -8.16
C VAL A 94 -0.17 3.68 -8.20
N SER A 95 0.09 4.84 -8.78
CA SER A 95 -0.88 5.91 -8.96
C SER A 95 -1.12 6.24 -10.43
N ASP A 96 -2.35 6.65 -10.74
CA ASP A 96 -2.72 7.14 -12.06
C ASP A 96 -2.35 8.63 -12.27
N ALA A 97 -2.63 9.12 -13.47
CA ALA A 97 -2.43 10.52 -13.85
C ALA A 97 -3.23 11.53 -13.00
N LYS A 98 -4.20 11.08 -12.20
CA LYS A 98 -5.02 11.91 -11.31
C LYS A 98 -4.63 11.75 -9.84
N TYR A 99 -3.47 11.18 -9.56
CA TYR A 99 -2.96 10.94 -8.20
C TYR A 99 -3.83 10.00 -7.37
N ARG A 100 -4.57 9.10 -8.01
CA ARG A 100 -5.37 8.06 -7.33
C ARG A 100 -4.58 6.77 -7.35
N PHE A 101 -4.58 6.04 -6.22
CA PHE A 101 -3.97 4.71 -6.18
C PHE A 101 -4.77 3.73 -7.04
N THR A 102 -4.10 3.07 -7.97
CA THR A 102 -4.66 2.04 -8.84
C THR A 102 -4.25 0.64 -8.41
N MET A 103 -3.13 0.51 -7.71
CA MET A 103 -2.64 -0.73 -7.13
C MET A 103 -1.86 -0.44 -5.84
N VAL A 104 -1.88 -1.39 -4.92
CA VAL A 104 -1.08 -1.32 -3.68
C VAL A 104 -0.54 -2.70 -3.32
N ASP A 105 0.67 -2.74 -2.77
CA ASP A 105 1.26 -3.89 -2.08
C ASP A 105 1.68 -3.42 -0.68
N ILE A 106 1.18 -4.08 0.36
CA ILE A 106 1.28 -3.61 1.74
C ILE A 106 1.86 -4.71 2.63
N GLY A 107 2.89 -4.38 3.39
CA GLY A 107 3.37 -5.22 4.49
C GLY A 107 4.79 -5.72 4.35
N ALA A 108 5.50 -5.38 3.28
CA ALA A 108 6.90 -5.76 3.12
C ALA A 108 7.77 -5.17 4.26
N GLU A 109 8.83 -5.88 4.60
CA GLU A 109 9.71 -5.50 5.72
C GLU A 109 10.39 -4.14 5.46
N GLY A 110 10.39 -3.25 6.46
CA GLY A 110 10.92 -1.89 6.32
C GLY A 110 12.42 -1.79 6.03
N ARG A 111 13.19 -2.87 6.15
CA ARG A 111 14.60 -2.92 5.75
C ARG A 111 14.80 -2.92 4.23
N HIS A 112 13.78 -3.32 3.46
CA HIS A 112 13.90 -3.47 2.01
C HIS A 112 13.72 -2.14 1.29
N SER A 113 14.44 -1.96 0.18
CA SER A 113 14.25 -0.85 -0.75
C SER A 113 13.03 -1.07 -1.63
N ASP A 114 12.48 0.01 -2.22
CA ASP A 114 11.30 -0.07 -3.08
C ASP A 114 11.50 -1.02 -4.26
N GLY A 115 12.67 -1.00 -4.90
CA GLY A 115 12.99 -1.93 -5.99
C GLY A 115 13.08 -3.39 -5.52
N GLY A 116 13.54 -3.62 -4.29
CA GLY A 116 13.55 -4.96 -3.69
C GLY A 116 12.15 -5.45 -3.33
N VAL A 117 11.28 -4.56 -2.84
CA VAL A 117 9.87 -4.87 -2.58
C VAL A 117 9.16 -5.15 -3.89
N PHE A 118 9.29 -4.28 -4.89
CA PHE A 118 8.66 -4.45 -6.20
C PHE A 118 9.02 -5.79 -6.84
N LYS A 119 10.31 -6.12 -6.95
CA LYS A 119 10.76 -7.39 -7.54
C LYS A 119 10.17 -8.64 -6.88
N ASN A 120 9.92 -8.58 -5.57
CA ASN A 120 9.41 -9.73 -4.82
C ASN A 120 7.88 -9.71 -4.64
N SER A 121 7.21 -8.60 -4.97
CA SER A 121 5.76 -8.44 -4.91
C SER A 121 5.05 -9.24 -6.00
N GLU A 122 3.78 -9.57 -5.78
CA GLU A 122 2.94 -10.15 -6.84
C GLU A 122 2.80 -9.17 -8.01
N MET A 123 2.70 -7.88 -7.72
CA MET A 123 2.69 -6.81 -8.72
C MET A 123 3.91 -6.89 -9.66
N GLY A 124 5.12 -7.00 -9.11
CA GLY A 124 6.34 -7.06 -9.90
C GLY A 124 6.40 -8.31 -10.77
N LYS A 125 5.95 -9.46 -10.26
CA LYS A 125 5.89 -10.72 -11.04
C LYS A 125 4.95 -10.60 -12.24
N CYS A 126 3.77 -9.99 -12.05
CA CYS A 126 2.81 -9.79 -13.14
C CYS A 126 3.34 -8.88 -14.26
N PHE A 127 4.30 -7.99 -13.99
CA PHE A 127 4.93 -7.14 -15.00
C PHE A 127 6.14 -7.77 -15.70
N GLU A 128 6.66 -8.89 -15.19
CA GLU A 128 7.79 -9.62 -15.79
C GLU A 128 7.34 -10.72 -16.78
N GLU A 129 6.06 -11.13 -16.73
CA GLU A 129 5.44 -12.11 -17.63
C GLU A 129 4.94 -11.48 -18.95
#